data_AF-A0A419I3F0-F1
#
_entry.id   AF-A0A419I3F0-F1
#
_cell.length_a   1.000
_cell.length_b   1.000
_cell.length_c   1.000
_cell.angle_alpha   90.00
_cell.angle_beta   90.00
_cell.angle_gamma   90.00
#
_symmetry.space_group_name_H-M   'P 1'
#
loop_
_entity.id
_entity.type
_entity.pdbx_description
1 polymer ?
#
loop_
_entity_poly.entity_id
_entity_poly.type
_entity_poly.pdbx_seq_one_letter_code
_entity_poly.pdbx_strand_id
1 'polypeptide(L)'
;MRAGCGSAWSRRASATHCRDCPQSPGSSPIPVTLGEAKRLLAHLITTPVDRVVTWAWSHWRRRHQYRARQAHYQRRCTIDHEVLLEY
;
A
#
# COMPACT_ATOMS: atom_id res chain seq x y z
N MET A 1 -10.03 17.08 35.16
CA MET A 1 -10.16 15.62 34.95
C MET A 1 -10.75 15.35 33.58
N ARG A 2 -9.97 14.85 32.61
CA ARG A 2 -10.44 14.23 31.36
C ARG A 2 -9.41 13.18 30.94
N ALA A 3 -9.82 11.92 30.94
CA ALA A 3 -9.01 10.78 30.52
C ALA A 3 -9.01 10.69 28.98
N GLY A 4 -7.83 10.67 28.37
CA GLY A 4 -7.64 10.36 26.95
C GLY A 4 -7.34 8.89 26.80
N CYS A 5 -8.30 8.13 26.29
CA CYS A 5 -8.21 6.70 26.03
C CYS A 5 -7.10 6.42 25.00
N GLY A 6 -6.06 5.68 25.41
CA GLY A 6 -5.07 5.10 24.52
C GLY A 6 -5.66 3.90 23.79
N SER A 7 -5.62 3.94 22.46
CA SER A 7 -6.05 2.85 21.58
C SER A 7 -5.17 1.62 21.79
N ALA A 8 -5.63 0.70 22.65
CA ALA A 8 -5.04 -0.61 22.81
C ALA A 8 -5.32 -1.43 21.54
N TRP A 9 -4.26 -1.68 20.76
CA TRP A 9 -4.32 -2.65 19.67
C TRP A 9 -4.45 -4.04 20.29
N SER A 10 -5.68 -4.52 20.43
CA SER A 10 -5.94 -5.89 20.87
C SER A 10 -5.40 -6.87 19.83
N ARG A 11 -4.26 -7.50 20.15
CA ARG A 11 -3.83 -8.74 19.49
C ARG A 11 -4.92 -9.78 19.74
N ARG A 12 -5.68 -10.11 18.70
CA ARG A 12 -6.65 -11.20 18.73
C ARG A 12 -5.86 -12.49 18.95
N ALA A 13 -6.11 -13.15 20.08
CA ALA A 13 -5.59 -14.49 20.33
C ALA A 13 -6.27 -15.46 19.35
N SER A 14 -5.47 -16.21 18.59
CA SER A 14 -5.96 -17.29 17.76
C SER A 14 -6.39 -18.45 18.64
N ALA A 15 -7.61 -18.94 18.46
CA ALA A 15 -8.07 -20.18 19.07
C ALA A 15 -7.27 -21.35 18.49
N THR A 16 -6.44 -21.98 19.31
CA THR A 16 -5.78 -23.24 18.97
C THR A 16 -6.83 -24.34 19.00
N HIS A 17 -7.22 -24.85 17.84
CA HIS A 17 -8.05 -26.05 17.75
C HIS A 17 -7.21 -27.24 18.24
N CYS A 18 -7.64 -27.94 19.30
CA CYS A 18 -6.97 -29.15 19.77
C CYS A 18 -6.90 -30.16 18.61
N ARG A 19 -5.68 -30.58 18.28
CA ARG A 19 -5.34 -31.43 17.13
C ARG A 19 -5.16 -32.90 17.52
N ASP A 20 -5.63 -33.32 18.69
CA ASP A 20 -5.28 -34.64 19.22
C ASP A 20 -6.34 -35.71 18.89
N CYS A 21 -6.64 -35.84 17.60
CA CYS A 21 -7.14 -37.12 17.06
C CYS A 21 -6.02 -37.75 16.24
N PRO A 22 -5.68 -39.03 16.46
CA PRO A 22 -4.66 -39.71 15.66
C PRO A 22 -5.12 -39.78 14.21
N GLN A 23 -4.56 -38.91 13.37
CA GLN A 23 -4.73 -38.96 11.92
C GLN A 23 -4.02 -40.20 11.39
N SER A 24 -4.73 -41.02 10.61
CA SER A 24 -4.15 -42.15 9.88
C SER A 24 -2.96 -41.66 9.02
N PRO A 25 -1.78 -42.27 9.13
CA PRO A 25 -0.60 -41.84 8.39
C PRO A 25 -0.78 -42.19 6.91
N GLY A 26 -1.39 -41.30 6.14
CA GLY A 26 -1.44 -41.47 4.70
C GLY A 26 -2.37 -40.58 3.88
N SER A 27 -3.29 -39.80 4.47
CA SER A 27 -4.30 -39.13 3.63
C SER A 27 -4.73 -37.71 4.02
N SER A 28 -4.05 -37.04 4.96
CA SER A 28 -4.45 -35.67 5.32
C SER A 28 -3.71 -34.63 4.46
N PRO A 29 -4.39 -33.96 3.50
CA PRO A 29 -3.80 -32.85 2.75
C PRO A 29 -3.44 -31.71 3.70
N ILE A 30 -2.35 -31.01 3.40
CA ILE A 30 -1.87 -29.87 4.19
C ILE A 30 -2.99 -28.81 4.23
N PRO A 31 -3.43 -28.38 5.42
CA PRO A 31 -4.44 -27.34 5.52
C PRO A 31 -3.86 -26.03 4.98
N VAL A 32 -4.59 -25.41 4.06
CA VAL A 32 -4.23 -24.10 3.51
C VAL A 32 -4.16 -23.09 4.65
N THR A 33 -3.01 -22.42 4.78
CA THR A 33 -2.87 -21.37 5.78
C THR A 33 -3.69 -20.14 5.38
N LEU A 34 -4.09 -19.32 6.35
CA LEU A 34 -4.80 -18.07 6.06
C LEU A 34 -4.01 -17.15 5.11
N GLY A 35 -2.67 -17.12 5.22
CA GLY A 35 -1.81 -16.35 4.34
C GLY A 35 -1.89 -16.81 2.89
N GLU A 36 -1.90 -18.12 2.66
CA GLU A 36 -2.06 -18.72 1.33
C GLU A 36 -3.46 -18.48 0.78
N ALA A 37 -4.51 -18.66 1.57
CA ALA A 37 -5.88 -18.37 1.15
C ALA A 37 -6.03 -16.91 0.71
N LYS A 38 -5.44 -15.96 1.45
CA LYS A 38 -5.43 -14.53 1.07
C LYS A 38 -4.68 -14.28 -0.24
N ARG A 39 -3.54 -14.94 -0.46
CA ARG A 39 -2.76 -14.80 -1.71
C ARG A 39 -3.51 -15.38 -2.90
N LEU A 40 -4.12 -16.56 -2.73
CA LEU A 40 -4.95 -17.18 -3.76
C LEU A 40 -6.15 -16.31 -4.11
N LEU A 41 -6.87 -15.81 -3.11
CA LEU A 41 -7.98 -14.89 -3.31
C LEU A 41 -7.52 -13.62 -4.01
N ALA A 42 -6.43 -12.99 -3.55
CA ALA A 42 -5.88 -11.81 -4.20
C ALA A 42 -5.54 -12.08 -5.67
N HIS A 43 -4.94 -13.22 -5.99
CA HIS A 43 -4.63 -13.59 -7.36
C HIS A 43 -5.88 -13.81 -8.22
N LEU A 44 -6.92 -14.43 -7.67
CA LEU A 44 -8.17 -14.70 -8.38
C LEU A 44 -9.03 -13.45 -8.59
N ILE A 45 -9.06 -12.53 -7.61
CA ILE A 45 -9.92 -11.34 -7.66
C ILE A 45 -9.24 -10.11 -8.27
N THR A 46 -7.90 -10.07 -8.31
CA THR A 46 -7.17 -8.94 -8.90
C THR A 46 -7.27 -9.03 -10.41
N THR A 47 -8.22 -8.31 -10.99
CA THR A 47 -8.26 -8.10 -12.44
C THR A 47 -7.02 -7.32 -12.86
N PRO A 48 -6.24 -7.81 -13.85
CA PRO A 48 -5.12 -7.04 -14.37
C PRO A 48 -5.66 -5.71 -14.92
N VAL A 49 -5.13 -4.60 -14.41
CA VAL A 49 -5.47 -3.27 -14.94
C VAL A 49 -4.97 -3.20 -16.37
N ASP A 50 -5.83 -2.72 -17.28
CA ASP A 50 -5.47 -2.53 -18.68
C ASP A 50 -4.15 -1.75 -18.78
N ARG A 51 -3.24 -2.27 -19.60
CA ARG A 51 -1.96 -1.62 -19.87
C ARG A 51 -2.17 -0.18 -20.31
N VAL A 52 -3.17 0.10 -21.15
CA VAL A 52 -3.50 1.45 -21.64
C VAL A 52 -3.79 2.41 -20.48
N VAL A 53 -4.61 1.98 -19.52
CA VAL A 53 -4.93 2.78 -18.32
C VAL A 53 -3.67 3.02 -17.48
N THR A 54 -2.83 1.99 -17.33
CA THR A 54 -1.55 2.09 -16.60
C THR A 54 -0.58 3.08 -17.27
N TRP A 55 -0.48 3.06 -18.59
CA TRP A 55 0.33 3.99 -19.38
C TRP A 55 -0.23 5.41 -19.31
N ALA A 56 -1.55 5.58 -19.44
CA ALA A 56 -2.22 6.86 -19.33
C ALA A 56 -1.99 7.50 -17.94
N TRP A 57 -2.12 6.71 -16.87
CA TRP A 57 -1.86 7.16 -15.50
C TRP A 57 -0.40 7.56 -15.29
N SER A 58 0.52 6.76 -15.83
CA SER A 58 1.95 7.05 -15.78
C SER A 58 2.29 8.35 -16.50
N HIS A 59 1.71 8.56 -17.68
CA HIS A 59 1.91 9.78 -18.47
C HIS A 59 1.33 11.01 -17.77
N TRP A 60 0.09 10.90 -17.25
CA TRP A 60 -0.55 11.96 -16.49
C TRP A 60 0.30 12.38 -15.28
N ARG A 61 0.78 11.42 -14.49
CA ARG A 61 1.60 11.69 -13.31
C ARG A 61 2.90 12.41 -13.68
N ARG A 62 3.62 11.92 -14.69
CA ARG A 62 4.88 12.54 -15.15
C ARG A 62 4.65 13.97 -15.65
N ARG A 63 3.58 14.20 -16.42
CA ARG A 63 3.20 15.54 -16.88
C ARG A 63 2.89 16.47 -15.71
N HIS A 64 2.17 15.97 -14.70
CA HIS A 64 1.83 16.76 -13.52
C HIS A 64 3.06 17.07 -12.65
N GLN A 65 3.95 16.09 -12.45
CA GLN A 65 5.23 16.29 -11.76
C GLN A 65 6.12 17.30 -12.50
N TYR A 66 6.18 17.23 -13.83
CA TYR A 66 6.90 18.22 -14.63
C TYR A 66 6.32 19.62 -14.44
N ARG A 67 4.99 19.77 -14.45
CA ARG A 67 4.33 21.07 -14.19
C ARG A 67 4.65 21.60 -12.80
N ALA A 68 4.58 20.76 -11.77
CA ALA A 68 4.95 21.15 -10.41
C ALA A 68 6.42 21.59 -10.33
N ARG A 69 7.31 20.84 -10.99
CA ARG A 69 8.74 21.17 -11.10
C ARG A 69 8.92 22.53 -11.78
N GLN A 70 8.28 22.76 -12.93
CA GLN A 70 8.36 24.03 -13.67
C GLN A 70 7.88 25.21 -12.82
N ALA A 71 6.72 25.09 -12.16
CA ALA A 71 6.21 26.13 -11.28
C ALA A 71 7.16 26.42 -10.11
N HIS A 72 7.76 25.38 -9.52
CA HIS A 72 8.75 25.53 -8.46
C HIS A 72 10.00 26.29 -8.94
N TYR A 73 10.55 25.94 -10.10
CA TYR A 73 11.72 26.62 -10.64
C TYR A 73 11.42 28.04 -11.09
N GLN A 74 10.27 28.30 -11.72
CA GLN A 74 9.83 29.66 -12.05
C GLN A 74 9.77 30.53 -10.79
N ARG A 75 9.17 30.01 -9.71
CA ARG A 75 9.09 30.73 -8.44
C ARG A 75 10.45 30.93 -7.78
N ARG A 76 11.37 29.96 -7.90
CA ARG A 76 12.73 30.12 -7.39
C ARG A 76 13.55 31.13 -8.18
N CYS A 77 13.48 31.09 -9.51
CA CYS A 77 14.21 32.01 -10.37
C CYS A 77 13.71 33.46 -10.25
N THR A 78 12.41 33.65 -10.03
CA THR A 78 11.84 34.99 -9.78
C THR A 78 12.35 35.57 -8.46
N ILE A 79 12.32 34.79 -7.37
CA ILE A 79 12.89 35.21 -6.08
C ILE A 79 14.39 35.52 -6.21
N ASP A 80 15.15 34.67 -6.91
CA ASP A 80 16.59 34.86 -7.12
C ASP A 80 16.89 36.16 -7.90
N HIS A 81 16.09 36.45 -8.93
CA HIS A 81 16.21 37.68 -9.72
C HIS A 81 15.83 38.94 -8.92
N GLU A 82 14.81 38.87 -8.05
CA GLU A 82 14.44 39.97 -7.15
C GLU A 82 15.58 40.29 -6.17
N VAL A 83 16.20 39.26 -5.58
CA VAL A 83 17.35 39.42 -4.67
C VAL A 83 18.57 40.00 -5.39
N LEU A 84 18.80 39.62 -6.65
CA LEU A 84 19.88 40.16 -7.48
C LEU A 84 19.68 41.64 -7.89
N LEU A 85 18.45 42.11 -7.98
CA LEU A 85 18.14 43.52 -8.29
C LEU A 85 18.17 44.43 -7.05
N GLU A 86 18.14 43.85 -5.85
CA GLU A 86 18.19 44.58 -4.58
C GLU A 86 19.63 44.89 -4.10
N TYR A 87 20.65 44.39 -4.83
CA TYR A 87 22.09 44.56 -4.58
C TYR A 87 22.80 45.29 -5.73
#